data_AF-A0A8S1SDV9-F1
#
_entry.id   AF-A0A8S1SDV9-F1
#
_cell.length_a   1.000
_cell.length_b   1.000
_cell.length_c   1.000
_cell.angle_alpha   90.00
_cell.angle_beta   90.00
_cell.angle_gamma   90.00
#
_symmetry.space_group_name_H-M   'P 1'
#
loop_
_entity.id
_entity.type
_entity.pdbx_description
1 polymer ?
#
loop_
_entity_poly.entity_id
_entity_poly.type
_entity_poly.pdbx_seq_one_letter_code
_entity_poly.pdbx_strand_id
1 'polypeptide(L)'
;MENQLIAFVGDPAVGKTSIIKYLKGLEFEEDYSPTEQIESTDVTIQNNETITIYDTPGNAAERKQVIEMLKNIHVVFVCFDVENIDSFDSTLQWLDDIKKQINNSMQVCLVACKIDSDNRQISQEQAFEFINDYPNVEYLEVSVKTGENMDMLIDKIPVTTPQGDGDLQQSYRTQQSNKQSEKPVHSPERQSQTYKSQTSLLNKEEPLWKVYDFLFPTGRVAKLVKISDVDAKNLSIQDILFKLQLNQSYPVVNLIGAKETNKGKFYAGIARACFNTDAVIVDSGISTGIEKYVIRRGVKLIGVAPEQEVKYPNQSTGFIDPYEISNGHTHIFLLNNKEKMMVFGLEGVFKINLCKKLAEGRLAKNGQRESLKVVHILLGEQEGFLNELQQAVMANHPIIVIKGSPLCDQYFQNYNNPHANYSNASFGQLVRKGHFYGLNSLDSEDIAQYVHFFLTVTPYN
;
A
#
# COMPACT_ATOMS: atom_id res chain seq x y z
N MET A 1 -4.91 -17.69 39.60
CA MET A 1 -5.36 -17.07 38.34
C MET A 1 -4.12 -16.92 37.49
N GLU A 2 -4.14 -17.37 36.25
CA GLU A 2 -3.01 -17.13 35.34
C GLU A 2 -2.94 -15.63 35.06
N ASN A 3 -1.73 -15.06 35.10
CA ASN A 3 -1.52 -13.65 34.78
C ASN A 3 -1.86 -13.41 33.30
N GLN A 4 -2.47 -12.27 33.00
CA GLN A 4 -2.66 -11.86 31.61
C GLN A 4 -1.30 -11.53 31.00
N LEU A 5 -0.92 -12.30 29.98
CA LEU A 5 0.27 -12.10 29.16
C LEU A 5 0.02 -11.05 28.06
N ILE A 6 0.87 -10.03 28.01
CA ILE A 6 0.77 -8.89 27.08
C ILE A 6 2.11 -8.67 26.40
N ALA A 7 2.11 -8.34 25.11
CA ALA A 7 3.35 -8.00 24.39
C ALA A 7 3.23 -6.66 23.67
N PHE A 8 4.32 -5.90 23.70
CA PHE A 8 4.50 -4.73 22.85
C PHE A 8 5.46 -5.09 21.71
N VAL A 9 5.06 -4.86 20.46
CA VAL A 9 5.88 -5.13 19.25
C VAL A 9 5.89 -3.92 18.33
N GLY A 10 6.87 -3.83 17.44
CA GLY A 10 7.07 -2.68 16.56
C GLY A 10 8.53 -2.28 16.47
N ASP A 11 8.86 -1.32 15.61
CA ASP A 11 10.24 -0.90 15.32
C ASP A 11 10.98 -0.34 16.57
N PRO A 12 12.32 -0.19 16.52
CA PRO A 12 13.06 0.43 17.62
C PRO A 12 12.60 1.89 17.83
N ALA A 13 12.73 2.41 19.05
CA ALA A 13 12.42 3.79 19.42
C ALA A 13 10.97 4.27 19.23
N VAL A 14 10.01 3.38 18.94
CA VAL A 14 8.58 3.74 18.79
C VAL A 14 7.83 3.96 20.10
N GLY A 15 8.48 3.86 21.26
CA GLY A 15 7.85 4.12 22.57
C GLY A 15 7.34 2.89 23.34
N LYS A 16 7.65 1.66 22.90
CA LYS A 16 7.27 0.41 23.61
C LYS A 16 7.73 0.41 25.07
N THR A 17 9.03 0.55 25.30
CA THR A 17 9.62 0.58 26.65
C THR A 17 9.12 1.78 27.47
N SER A 18 8.84 2.93 26.85
CA SER A 18 8.25 4.09 27.52
C SER A 18 6.84 3.79 28.04
N ILE A 19 6.01 3.10 27.26
CA ILE A 19 4.70 2.63 27.70
C ILE A 19 4.85 1.68 28.90
N ILE A 20 5.79 0.73 28.82
CA ILE A 20 6.03 -0.23 29.89
C ILE A 20 6.51 0.47 31.18
N LYS A 21 7.39 1.47 31.07
CA LYS A 21 7.81 2.31 32.20
C LYS A 21 6.63 3.07 32.81
N TYR A 22 5.75 3.65 31.98
CA TYR A 22 4.54 4.31 32.45
C TYR A 22 3.63 3.35 33.23
N LEU A 23 3.41 2.14 32.72
CA LEU A 23 2.61 1.11 33.41
C LEU A 23 3.23 0.68 34.75
N LYS A 24 4.56 0.76 34.89
CA LYS A 24 5.29 0.55 36.14
C LYS A 24 5.21 1.74 37.11
N GLY A 25 4.57 2.84 36.72
CA GLY A 25 4.54 4.09 37.49
C GLY A 25 5.89 4.81 37.53
N LEU A 26 6.78 4.55 36.56
CA LEU A 26 8.06 5.23 36.44
C LEU A 26 7.91 6.53 35.66
N GLU A 27 8.78 7.49 35.97
CA GLU A 27 8.83 8.77 35.25
C GLU A 27 9.26 8.57 33.78
N PHE A 28 8.79 9.47 32.92
CA PHE A 28 9.21 9.50 31.52
C PHE A 28 10.68 9.93 31.42
N GLU A 29 11.46 9.19 30.63
CA GLU A 29 12.86 9.48 30.34
C GLU A 29 13.01 9.76 28.84
N GLU A 30 13.70 10.85 28.49
CA GLU A 30 14.00 11.19 27.09
C GLU A 30 15.12 10.33 26.51
N ASP A 31 16.04 9.86 27.35
CA ASP A 31 17.18 9.05 26.91
C ASP A 31 16.72 7.66 26.45
N TYR A 32 17.12 7.29 25.23
CA TYR A 32 16.76 6.03 24.60
C TYR A 32 17.94 5.04 24.58
N SER A 33 17.74 3.89 25.19
CA SER A 33 18.57 2.69 25.00
C SER A 33 17.75 1.61 24.28
N PRO A 34 18.18 1.10 23.11
CA PRO A 34 17.46 0.03 22.42
C PRO A 34 17.34 -1.24 23.28
N THR A 35 16.15 -1.82 23.32
CA THR A 35 15.93 -3.16 23.88
C THR A 35 16.59 -4.20 22.98
N GLU A 36 17.56 -4.94 23.51
CA GLU A 36 18.35 -5.93 22.76
C GLU A 36 17.80 -7.37 22.85
N GLN A 37 16.99 -7.67 23.87
CA GLN A 37 16.44 -9.02 24.10
C GLN A 37 15.00 -8.93 24.56
N ILE A 38 14.25 -10.03 24.43
CA ILE A 38 12.90 -10.12 24.99
C ILE A 38 12.99 -10.16 26.51
N GLU A 39 12.37 -9.20 27.18
CA GLU A 39 12.30 -9.12 28.64
C GLU A 39 10.86 -9.25 29.11
N SER A 40 10.62 -10.06 30.14
CA SER A 40 9.31 -10.16 30.79
C SER A 40 9.34 -9.48 32.16
N THR A 41 8.35 -8.64 32.47
CA THR A 41 8.17 -8.08 33.82
C THR A 41 6.72 -8.19 34.26
N ASP A 42 6.50 -8.60 35.51
CA ASP A 42 5.19 -8.52 36.14
C ASP A 42 4.91 -7.10 36.64
N VAL A 43 3.73 -6.58 36.31
CA VAL A 43 3.29 -5.23 36.69
C VAL A 43 1.90 -5.32 37.29
N THR A 44 1.68 -4.64 38.42
CA THR A 44 0.34 -4.47 38.98
C THR A 44 -0.28 -3.19 38.44
N ILE A 45 -1.29 -3.32 37.58
CA ILE A 45 -2.00 -2.18 37.00
C ILE A 45 -3.14 -1.72 37.91
N GLN A 46 -3.82 -0.64 37.50
CA GLN A 46 -5.02 -0.15 38.19
C GLN A 46 -6.03 -1.31 38.34
N ASN A 47 -6.64 -1.45 39.53
CA ASN A 47 -7.49 -2.56 39.98
C ASN A 47 -6.79 -3.77 40.67
N ASN A 48 -5.51 -3.64 41.05
CA ASN A 48 -4.73 -4.68 41.76
C ASN A 48 -4.55 -5.98 40.97
N GLU A 49 -4.62 -5.92 39.64
CA GLU A 49 -4.35 -7.06 38.79
C GLU A 49 -2.89 -7.11 38.38
N THR A 50 -2.28 -8.30 38.52
CA THR A 50 -0.92 -8.55 38.06
C THR A 50 -0.96 -9.10 36.64
N ILE A 51 -0.31 -8.36 35.74
CA ILE A 51 -0.12 -8.72 34.34
C ILE A 51 1.35 -9.02 34.08
N THR A 52 1.64 -9.88 33.12
CA THR A 52 3.02 -10.14 32.67
C THR A 52 3.21 -9.47 31.31
N ILE A 53 4.11 -8.48 31.28
CA ILE A 53 4.41 -7.69 30.09
C ILE A 53 5.71 -8.20 29.46
N TYR A 54 5.67 -8.46 28.16
CA TYR A 54 6.84 -8.74 27.33
C TYR A 54 7.26 -7.45 26.59
N ASP A 55 8.40 -6.89 26.97
CA ASP A 55 9.11 -5.90 26.15
C ASP A 55 9.88 -6.64 25.05
N THR A 56 9.79 -6.15 23.81
CA THR A 56 10.40 -6.83 22.68
C THR A 56 11.39 -5.93 21.95
N PRO A 57 12.49 -6.52 21.46
CA PRO A 57 13.41 -5.80 20.62
C PRO A 57 12.70 -5.37 19.33
N GLY A 58 12.97 -4.15 18.88
CA GLY A 58 12.36 -3.63 17.66
C GLY A 58 13.10 -4.00 16.38
N ASN A 59 14.27 -4.65 16.48
CA ASN A 59 15.08 -4.95 15.31
C ASN A 59 14.46 -6.09 14.47
N ALA A 60 14.73 -6.07 13.16
CA ALA A 60 14.18 -7.07 12.25
C ALA A 60 14.80 -8.48 12.44
N ALA A 61 15.96 -8.60 13.09
CA ALA A 61 16.68 -9.86 13.25
C ALA A 61 15.98 -10.80 14.24
N GLU A 62 15.37 -10.26 15.28
CA GLU A 62 14.69 -11.02 16.35
C GLU A 62 13.20 -11.24 16.08
N ARG A 63 12.67 -10.63 15.02
CA ARG A 63 11.25 -10.70 14.63
C ARG A 63 10.69 -12.12 14.61
N LYS A 64 11.43 -13.10 14.08
CA LYS A 64 10.95 -14.49 14.04
C LYS A 64 10.73 -15.06 15.45
N GLN A 65 11.68 -14.82 16.35
CA GLN A 65 11.59 -15.25 17.74
C GLN A 65 10.44 -14.55 18.46
N VAL A 66 10.27 -13.25 18.22
CA VAL A 66 9.13 -12.49 18.76
C VAL A 66 7.81 -13.08 18.29
N ILE A 67 7.62 -13.30 16.98
CA ILE A 67 6.38 -13.88 16.43
C ILE A 67 6.09 -15.28 17.00
N GLU A 68 7.11 -16.11 17.25
CA GLU A 68 6.92 -17.42 17.88
C GLU A 68 6.44 -17.32 19.34
N MET A 69 6.92 -16.33 20.10
CA MET A 69 6.47 -16.04 21.47
C MET A 69 5.00 -15.59 21.52
N LEU A 70 4.53 -14.85 20.51
CA LEU A 70 3.17 -14.28 20.52
C LEU A 70 2.04 -15.31 20.58
N LYS A 71 2.30 -16.60 20.30
CA LYS A 71 1.28 -17.67 20.29
C LYS A 71 0.51 -17.82 21.61
N ASN A 72 1.13 -17.45 22.72
CA ASN A 72 0.56 -17.57 24.07
C ASN A 72 0.19 -16.21 24.67
N ILE A 73 0.32 -15.12 23.91
CA ILE A 73 0.00 -13.76 24.38
C ILE A 73 -1.51 -13.51 24.22
N HIS A 74 -2.12 -12.86 25.22
CA HIS A 74 -3.54 -12.52 25.19
C HIS A 74 -3.79 -11.20 24.46
N VAL A 75 -2.93 -10.19 24.68
CA VAL A 75 -3.02 -8.88 24.04
C VAL A 75 -1.70 -8.48 23.40
N VAL A 76 -1.73 -8.15 22.11
CA VAL A 76 -0.56 -7.64 21.39
C VAL A 76 -0.79 -6.20 20.98
N PHE A 77 0.04 -5.30 21.50
CA PHE A 77 0.12 -3.91 21.07
C PHE A 77 1.19 -3.77 19.99
N VAL A 78 0.76 -3.43 18.77
CA VAL A 78 1.64 -3.15 17.63
C VAL A 78 1.86 -1.65 17.57
N CYS A 79 3.02 -1.20 18.06
CA CYS A 79 3.35 0.22 18.22
C CYS A 79 4.07 0.79 17.00
N PHE A 80 3.76 2.03 16.66
CA PHE A 80 4.53 2.86 15.74
C PHE A 80 4.63 4.29 16.24
N ASP A 81 5.61 5.04 15.76
CA ASP A 81 5.84 6.44 16.09
C ASP A 81 5.17 7.35 15.05
N VAL A 82 4.34 8.31 15.50
CA VAL A 82 3.68 9.25 14.58
C VAL A 82 4.64 10.18 13.84
N GLU A 83 5.88 10.32 14.30
CA GLU A 83 6.93 11.09 13.63
C GLU A 83 7.70 10.28 12.58
N ASN A 84 7.47 8.97 12.50
CA ASN A 84 8.24 8.07 11.66
C ASN A 84 7.35 7.16 10.80
N ILE A 85 7.15 7.57 9.54
CA ILE A 85 6.37 6.82 8.56
C ILE A 85 6.91 5.42 8.26
N ASP A 86 8.22 5.17 8.41
CA ASP A 86 8.79 3.84 8.23
C ASP A 86 8.33 2.87 9.32
N SER A 87 8.21 3.36 10.55
CA SER A 87 7.69 2.58 11.66
C SER A 87 6.21 2.24 11.48
N PHE A 88 5.42 3.15 10.90
CA PHE A 88 4.04 2.86 10.51
C PHE A 88 3.99 1.86 9.36
N ASP A 89 4.91 1.97 8.39
CA ASP A 89 4.98 1.04 7.28
C ASP A 89 5.25 -0.39 7.75
N SER A 90 6.15 -0.57 8.73
CA SER A 90 6.53 -1.87 9.25
C SER A 90 5.39 -2.60 9.99
N THR A 91 4.41 -1.85 10.54
CA THR A 91 3.24 -2.42 11.27
C THR A 91 2.44 -3.38 10.40
N LEU A 92 2.39 -3.14 9.09
CA LEU A 92 1.70 -4.01 8.14
C LEU A 92 2.28 -5.41 8.15
N GLN A 93 3.61 -5.51 8.10
CA GLN A 93 4.26 -6.80 8.15
C GLN A 93 3.98 -7.45 9.52
N TRP A 94 3.96 -6.65 10.61
CA TRP A 94 3.69 -7.17 11.96
C TRP A 94 2.29 -7.76 12.04
N LEU A 95 1.28 -7.03 11.58
CA LEU A 95 -0.10 -7.51 11.52
C LEU A 95 -0.25 -8.73 10.61
N ASP A 96 0.39 -8.75 9.43
CA ASP A 96 0.36 -9.91 8.53
C ASP A 96 1.00 -11.16 9.15
N ASP A 97 2.07 -11.01 9.92
CA ASP A 97 2.74 -12.12 10.61
C ASP A 97 1.94 -12.59 11.84
N ILE A 98 1.42 -11.65 12.63
CA ILE A 98 0.54 -11.92 13.78
C ILE A 98 -0.71 -12.65 13.31
N LYS A 99 -1.35 -12.20 12.22
CA LYS A 99 -2.57 -12.79 11.64
C LYS A 99 -2.43 -14.29 11.32
N LYS A 100 -1.23 -14.74 10.95
CA LYS A 100 -0.95 -16.17 10.72
C LYS A 100 -0.88 -16.99 12.01
N GLN A 101 -0.65 -16.33 13.15
CA GLN A 101 -0.56 -16.93 14.48
C GLN A 101 -1.82 -16.75 15.32
N ILE A 102 -2.77 -15.90 14.90
CA ILE A 102 -4.01 -15.63 15.64
C ILE A 102 -4.74 -16.93 15.93
N ASN A 103 -4.82 -17.29 17.21
CA ASN A 103 -5.90 -18.10 17.74
C ASN A 103 -7.11 -17.19 18.00
N ASN A 104 -8.34 -17.72 18.04
CA ASN A 104 -9.57 -16.91 18.20
C ASN A 104 -9.64 -16.07 19.49
N SER A 105 -8.64 -16.14 20.38
CA SER A 105 -8.63 -15.54 21.70
C SER A 105 -7.66 -14.36 21.85
N MET A 106 -6.74 -14.13 20.91
CA MET A 106 -5.76 -13.05 20.99
C MET A 106 -6.34 -11.72 20.48
N GLN A 107 -6.30 -10.68 21.31
CA GLN A 107 -6.64 -9.31 20.94
C GLN A 107 -5.41 -8.60 20.38
N VAL A 108 -5.59 -7.82 19.31
CA VAL A 108 -4.52 -7.05 18.67
C VAL A 108 -4.94 -5.60 18.58
N CYS A 109 -4.06 -4.70 19.03
CA CYS A 109 -4.27 -3.26 18.97
C CYS A 109 -3.09 -2.58 18.28
N LEU A 110 -3.37 -1.82 17.23
CA LEU A 110 -2.41 -0.90 16.62
C LEU A 110 -2.35 0.37 17.46
N VAL A 111 -1.14 0.74 17.90
CA VAL A 111 -0.92 1.90 18.79
C VAL A 111 -0.02 2.93 18.12
N ALA A 112 -0.56 4.13 17.88
CA ALA A 112 0.24 5.29 17.49
C ALA A 112 0.82 5.94 18.75
N CYS A 113 2.14 6.02 18.84
CA CYS A 113 2.85 6.60 19.98
C CYS A 113 3.34 8.02 19.66
N LYS A 114 3.65 8.78 20.71
CA LYS A 114 4.23 10.15 20.63
C LYS A 114 3.31 11.16 19.96
N ILE A 115 2.00 11.02 20.16
CA ILE A 115 0.99 11.90 19.54
C ILE A 115 1.09 13.37 19.98
N ASP A 116 1.91 13.65 20.99
CA ASP A 116 2.29 14.99 21.43
C ASP A 116 3.23 15.73 20.47
N SER A 117 3.76 15.07 19.43
CA SER A 117 4.65 15.71 18.47
C SER A 117 3.93 16.57 17.43
N ASP A 118 4.46 17.78 17.24
CA ASP A 118 4.09 18.69 16.14
C ASP A 118 4.62 18.21 14.77
N ASN A 119 5.60 17.30 14.73
CA ASN A 119 6.20 16.77 13.50
C ASN A 119 5.53 15.48 13.00
N ARG A 120 4.25 15.28 13.33
CA ARG A 120 3.45 14.13 12.90
C ARG A 120 3.52 13.96 11.37
N GLN A 121 3.94 12.77 10.94
CA GLN A 121 3.97 12.35 9.53
C GLN A 121 2.76 11.48 9.15
N ILE A 122 2.05 10.90 10.13
CA ILE A 122 0.91 10.00 9.93
C ILE A 122 -0.36 10.62 10.54
N SER A 123 -1.35 10.97 9.72
CA SER A 123 -2.63 11.48 10.21
C SER A 123 -3.46 10.36 10.85
N GLN A 124 -4.36 10.76 11.75
CA GLN A 124 -5.31 9.84 12.37
C GLN A 124 -6.18 9.15 11.31
N GLU A 125 -6.62 9.88 10.27
CA GLU A 125 -7.39 9.29 9.17
C GLU A 125 -6.59 8.24 8.40
N GLN A 126 -5.30 8.48 8.13
CA GLN A 126 -4.45 7.51 7.44
C GLN A 126 -4.32 6.18 8.22
N ALA A 127 -4.19 6.26 9.55
CA ALA A 127 -4.13 5.10 10.41
C ALA A 127 -5.50 4.38 10.53
N PHE A 128 -6.60 5.11 10.61
CA PHE A 128 -7.94 4.55 10.59
C PHE A 128 -8.27 3.85 9.27
N GLU A 129 -7.93 4.48 8.14
CA GLU A 129 -8.12 3.87 6.82
C GLU A 129 -7.30 2.58 6.68
N PHE A 130 -6.12 2.53 7.29
CA PHE A 130 -5.28 1.33 7.30
C PHE A 130 -5.89 0.16 8.07
N ILE A 131 -6.49 0.39 9.25
CA ILE A 131 -7.08 -0.71 10.03
C ILE A 131 -8.36 -1.29 9.43
N ASN A 132 -8.97 -0.62 8.44
CA ASN A 132 -10.13 -1.17 7.73
C ASN A 132 -9.82 -2.50 7.02
N ASP A 133 -8.56 -2.73 6.65
CA ASP A 133 -8.10 -4.00 6.06
C ASP A 133 -7.92 -5.11 7.13
N TYR A 134 -8.02 -4.75 8.42
CA TYR A 134 -7.80 -5.61 9.58
C TYR A 134 -9.00 -5.53 10.56
N PRO A 135 -10.14 -6.17 10.24
CA PRO A 135 -11.39 -6.00 11.00
C PRO A 135 -11.36 -6.44 12.47
N ASN A 136 -10.34 -7.20 12.89
CA ASN A 136 -10.13 -7.65 14.27
C ASN A 136 -8.98 -6.93 14.97
N VAL A 137 -8.51 -5.81 14.40
CA VAL A 137 -7.45 -4.98 14.97
C VAL A 137 -8.06 -3.66 15.40
N GLU A 138 -7.91 -3.33 16.68
CA GLU A 138 -8.32 -2.04 17.21
C GLU A 138 -7.23 -1.00 16.99
N TYR A 139 -7.59 0.28 16.99
CA TYR A 139 -6.64 1.39 16.85
C TYR A 139 -6.72 2.32 18.07
N LEU A 140 -5.55 2.72 18.57
CA LEU A 140 -5.40 3.66 19.68
C LEU A 140 -4.25 4.64 19.39
N GLU A 141 -4.37 5.86 19.88
CA GLU A 141 -3.30 6.86 19.89
C GLU A 141 -2.91 7.16 21.34
N VAL A 142 -1.61 7.21 21.67
CA VAL A 142 -1.11 7.49 23.02
C VAL A 142 0.08 8.44 23.04
N SER A 143 0.19 9.22 24.13
CA SER A 143 1.43 9.91 24.49
C SER A 143 1.81 9.55 25.92
N VAL A 144 2.94 8.88 26.08
CA VAL A 144 3.53 8.65 27.41
C VAL A 144 4.02 9.95 28.03
N LYS A 145 4.48 10.91 27.22
CA LYS A 145 5.03 12.18 27.68
C LYS A 145 3.97 13.05 28.34
N THR A 146 2.78 13.13 27.75
CA THR A 146 1.67 13.94 28.28
C THR A 146 0.69 13.11 29.12
N GLY A 147 0.79 11.78 29.08
CA GLY A 147 -0.18 10.85 29.69
C GLY A 147 -1.45 10.65 28.85
N GLU A 148 -1.55 11.28 27.69
CA GLU A 148 -2.75 11.24 26.86
C GLU A 148 -3.09 9.81 26.41
N ASN A 149 -4.36 9.43 26.61
CA ASN A 149 -4.96 8.13 26.27
C ASN A 149 -4.29 6.89 26.90
N MET A 150 -3.39 7.05 27.87
CA MET A 150 -2.78 5.91 28.56
C MET A 150 -3.80 5.08 29.35
N ASP A 151 -4.84 5.72 29.90
CA ASP A 151 -5.94 5.01 30.56
C ASP A 151 -6.72 4.13 29.56
N MET A 152 -6.94 4.63 28.33
CA MET A 152 -7.59 3.85 27.27
C MET A 152 -6.75 2.64 26.85
N LEU A 153 -5.41 2.74 26.91
CA LEU A 153 -4.51 1.61 26.66
C LEU A 153 -4.65 0.55 27.75
N ILE A 154 -4.73 0.97 29.02
CA ILE A 154 -4.93 0.08 30.17
C ILE A 154 -6.29 -0.63 30.05
N ASP A 155 -7.34 0.08 29.62
CA ASP A 155 -8.68 -0.51 29.42
C ASP A 155 -8.73 -1.61 28.34
N LYS A 156 -7.72 -1.70 27.45
CA LYS A 156 -7.61 -2.81 26.48
C LYS A 156 -7.08 -4.10 27.08
N ILE A 157 -6.64 -4.06 28.34
CA ILE A 157 -6.11 -5.22 29.03
C ILE A 157 -7.28 -5.93 29.71
N PRO A 158 -7.65 -7.17 29.28
CA PRO A 158 -8.80 -7.86 29.83
C PRO A 158 -8.56 -8.19 31.31
N VAL A 159 -9.50 -7.77 32.15
CA VAL A 159 -9.47 -8.00 33.61
C VAL A 159 -10.01 -9.40 33.90
N THR A 160 -9.29 -10.17 34.71
CA THR A 160 -9.69 -11.53 35.07
C THR A 160 -10.69 -11.46 36.22
N THR A 161 -11.97 -11.25 35.92
CA THR A 161 -13.01 -11.38 36.96
C THR A 161 -13.01 -12.80 37.52
N PRO A 162 -12.95 -12.99 38.87
CA PRO A 162 -13.10 -14.31 39.47
C PRO A 162 -14.43 -14.91 39.01
N GLN A 163 -14.40 -16.15 38.53
CA GLN A 163 -15.60 -16.92 38.21
C GLN A 163 -16.50 -17.01 39.46
N GLY A 164 -17.52 -16.17 39.49
CA GLY A 164 -18.71 -16.35 40.29
C GLY A 164 -19.84 -16.70 39.33
N ASP A 165 -20.44 -17.87 39.53
CA ASP A 165 -21.58 -18.34 38.74
C ASP A 165 -22.68 -17.28 38.60
N GLY A 166 -23.20 -17.15 37.38
CA GLY A 166 -24.57 -16.72 37.11
C GLY A 166 -24.83 -15.22 37.12
N ASP A 167 -25.18 -14.71 35.93
CA ASP A 167 -26.00 -13.53 35.68
C ASP A 167 -25.52 -12.19 36.27
N LEU A 168 -25.05 -11.29 35.38
CA LEU A 168 -25.40 -9.85 35.33
C LEU A 168 -24.49 -9.08 34.34
N GLN A 169 -24.63 -9.34 33.03
CA GLN A 169 -24.27 -8.36 31.99
C GLN A 169 -25.33 -8.32 30.89
N GLN A 170 -26.55 -7.93 31.28
CA GLN A 170 -27.59 -7.41 30.38
C GLN A 170 -28.03 -6.02 30.87
N SER A 171 -27.14 -5.02 30.80
CA SER A 171 -27.54 -3.66 31.16
C SER A 171 -26.66 -2.53 30.63
N TYR A 172 -26.04 -2.64 29.45
CA TYR A 172 -25.55 -1.43 28.73
C TYR A 172 -25.70 -1.48 27.21
N ARG A 173 -26.50 -2.42 26.68
CA ARG A 173 -26.79 -2.52 25.23
C ARG A 173 -28.28 -2.39 24.92
N THR A 174 -28.95 -1.42 25.56
CA THR A 174 -30.33 -1.10 25.21
C THR A 174 -30.61 0.39 25.41
N GLN A 175 -29.99 1.24 24.58
CA GLN A 175 -30.50 2.58 24.30
C GLN A 175 -29.92 3.09 22.98
N GLN A 176 -30.43 2.54 21.87
CA GLN A 176 -30.73 3.26 20.60
C GLN A 176 -31.14 2.26 19.50
N SER A 177 -32.13 1.42 19.79
CA SER A 177 -32.92 0.78 18.74
C SER A 177 -34.30 0.42 19.32
N ASN A 178 -35.24 1.36 19.21
CA ASN A 178 -36.66 1.04 19.07
C ASN A 178 -37.49 2.31 18.84
N LYS A 179 -37.74 2.60 17.57
CA LYS A 179 -39.06 3.02 17.09
C LYS A 179 -39.33 2.31 15.77
N GLN A 180 -39.92 1.12 15.85
CA GLN A 180 -40.79 0.62 14.80
C GLN A 180 -42.24 0.90 15.19
N SER A 181 -43.02 1.41 14.25
CA SER A 181 -44.47 1.33 14.25
C SER A 181 -44.92 0.71 12.92
N GLU A 182 -45.88 -0.20 13.02
CA GLU A 182 -46.21 -1.27 12.08
C GLU A 182 -47.05 -0.89 10.84
N LYS A 183 -46.87 -1.72 9.78
CA LYS A 183 -47.82 -2.30 8.77
C LYS A 183 -48.51 -1.40 7.71
N PRO A 184 -49.00 -1.96 6.57
CA PRO A 184 -49.02 -3.36 6.12
C PRO A 184 -48.43 -3.65 4.71
N VAL A 185 -48.32 -4.93 4.43
CA VAL A 185 -47.86 -5.57 3.18
C VAL A 185 -48.90 -5.47 2.07
N HIS A 186 -48.52 -4.93 0.92
CA HIS A 186 -49.07 -5.32 -0.39
C HIS A 186 -47.99 -5.18 -1.47
N SER A 187 -47.64 -6.30 -2.09
CA SER A 187 -46.83 -6.38 -3.32
C SER A 187 -47.60 -5.80 -4.52
N PRO A 188 -46.90 -5.13 -5.46
CA PRO A 188 -46.57 -5.85 -6.68
C PRO A 188 -45.13 -5.61 -7.17
N GLU A 189 -44.59 -6.63 -7.82
CA GLU A 189 -43.32 -6.63 -8.56
C GLU A 189 -43.19 -5.38 -9.45
N ARG A 190 -42.12 -4.60 -9.26
CA ARG A 190 -41.70 -3.57 -10.21
C ARG A 190 -40.30 -3.87 -10.69
N GLN A 191 -40.22 -4.33 -11.94
CA GLN A 191 -39.03 -4.33 -12.77
C GLN A 191 -38.36 -2.95 -12.69
N SER A 192 -37.08 -2.91 -12.35
CA SER A 192 -36.26 -1.69 -12.36
C SER A 192 -36.00 -1.27 -13.81
N GLN A 193 -36.95 -0.52 -14.38
CA GLN A 193 -36.70 0.23 -15.61
C GLN A 193 -35.70 1.35 -15.28
N THR A 194 -34.50 1.20 -15.83
CA THR A 194 -33.51 2.27 -15.92
C THR A 194 -34.13 3.41 -16.72
N TYR A 195 -34.40 4.55 -16.09
CA TYR A 195 -34.82 5.77 -16.80
C TYR A 195 -33.63 6.32 -17.61
N LYS A 196 -33.36 5.73 -18.78
CA LYS A 196 -32.80 6.48 -19.90
C LYS A 196 -33.98 7.17 -20.57
N SER A 197 -34.07 8.49 -20.42
CA SER A 197 -34.93 9.31 -21.26
C SER A 197 -34.50 9.14 -22.72
N GLN A 198 -35.18 8.26 -23.42
CA GLN A 198 -35.15 8.16 -24.88
C GLN A 198 -35.93 9.34 -25.45
N THR A 199 -35.26 10.49 -25.63
CA THR A 199 -35.62 11.50 -26.66
C THR A 199 -34.58 12.61 -26.73
N SER A 200 -33.38 12.27 -27.16
CA SER A 200 -32.43 13.11 -27.93
C SER A 200 -31.10 12.35 -28.00
N LEU A 201 -30.25 12.65 -28.99
CA LEU A 201 -28.95 12.01 -29.29
C LEU A 201 -29.02 10.83 -30.27
N LEU A 202 -29.78 11.01 -31.35
CA LEU A 202 -29.30 10.55 -32.65
C LEU A 202 -28.05 11.40 -32.99
N ASN A 203 -26.91 10.74 -33.21
CA ASN A 203 -25.66 11.28 -33.77
C ASN A 203 -24.85 12.29 -32.93
N LYS A 204 -24.47 11.96 -31.69
CA LYS A 204 -23.18 12.47 -31.15
C LYS A 204 -22.19 11.33 -31.15
N GLU A 205 -21.14 11.44 -31.97
CA GLU A 205 -19.98 10.56 -31.84
C GLU A 205 -19.50 10.59 -30.39
N GLU A 206 -19.29 9.42 -29.80
CA GLU A 206 -18.74 9.36 -28.46
C GLU A 206 -17.34 9.98 -28.47
N PRO A 207 -16.99 10.83 -27.47
CA PRO A 207 -15.67 11.42 -27.39
C PRO A 207 -14.61 10.32 -27.22
N LEU A 208 -13.44 10.56 -27.81
CA LEU A 208 -12.31 9.64 -27.82
C LEU A 208 -11.86 9.22 -26.42
N TRP A 209 -12.04 10.10 -25.43
CA TRP A 209 -11.80 9.78 -24.03
C TRP A 209 -12.78 10.52 -23.11
N LYS A 210 -13.04 9.94 -21.94
CA LYS A 210 -13.87 10.51 -20.87
C LYS A 210 -13.20 10.30 -19.51
N VAL A 211 -13.44 11.23 -18.58
CA VAL A 211 -12.96 11.15 -17.18
C VAL A 211 -14.16 11.04 -16.25
N TYR A 212 -14.08 10.14 -15.28
CA TYR A 212 -15.09 9.90 -14.25
C TYR A 212 -14.45 9.99 -12.87
N ASP A 213 -15.26 10.40 -11.89
CA ASP A 213 -14.96 10.15 -10.49
C ASP A 213 -15.40 8.73 -10.15
N PHE A 214 -14.43 7.88 -9.81
CA PHE A 214 -14.64 6.48 -9.52
C PHE A 214 -14.56 6.24 -8.02
N LEU A 215 -15.71 5.90 -7.42
CA LEU A 215 -15.83 5.61 -6.00
C LEU A 215 -15.63 4.11 -5.77
N PHE A 216 -14.54 3.76 -5.08
CA PHE A 216 -14.31 2.40 -4.61
C PHE A 216 -15.29 2.04 -3.50
N PRO A 217 -15.63 0.74 -3.37
CA PRO A 217 -16.33 0.19 -2.21
C PRO A 217 -15.84 0.64 -0.84
N THR A 218 -14.54 0.92 -0.70
CA THR A 218 -13.91 1.37 0.54
C THR A 218 -14.14 2.86 0.84
N GLY A 219 -14.82 3.60 -0.05
CA GLY A 219 -15.07 5.03 0.06
C GLY A 219 -14.02 5.91 -0.61
N ARG A 220 -12.89 5.35 -1.05
CA ARG A 220 -11.86 6.10 -1.78
C ARG A 220 -12.31 6.51 -3.17
N VAL A 221 -11.86 7.68 -3.61
CA VAL A 221 -12.16 8.20 -4.95
C VAL A 221 -10.90 8.21 -5.80
N ALA A 222 -11.01 7.73 -7.04
CA ALA A 222 -9.99 7.83 -8.08
C ALA A 222 -10.53 8.52 -9.34
N LYS A 223 -9.63 9.00 -10.19
CA LYS A 223 -10.00 9.46 -11.54
C LYS A 223 -9.91 8.30 -12.52
N LEU A 224 -11.04 7.91 -13.10
CA LEU A 224 -11.09 6.87 -14.13
C LEU A 224 -11.16 7.51 -15.52
N VAL A 225 -10.14 7.27 -16.33
CA VAL A 225 -10.07 7.68 -17.73
C VAL A 225 -10.42 6.48 -18.59
N LYS A 226 -11.39 6.63 -19.49
CA LYS A 226 -11.68 5.62 -20.51
C LYS A 226 -11.30 6.18 -21.87
N ILE A 227 -10.43 5.48 -22.60
CA ILE A 227 -9.97 5.84 -23.94
C ILE A 227 -10.57 4.83 -24.92
N SER A 228 -11.39 5.29 -25.86
CA SER A 228 -12.10 4.40 -26.79
C SER A 228 -11.19 3.84 -27.89
N ASP A 229 -10.11 4.56 -28.22
CA ASP A 229 -9.15 4.15 -29.26
C ASP A 229 -7.76 4.72 -28.99
N VAL A 230 -6.84 3.87 -28.52
CA VAL A 230 -5.47 4.27 -28.20
C VAL A 230 -4.60 4.60 -29.42
N ASP A 231 -4.95 4.10 -30.60
CA ASP A 231 -4.19 4.33 -31.83
C ASP A 231 -4.73 5.55 -32.62
N ALA A 232 -5.75 6.23 -32.09
CA ALA A 232 -6.33 7.41 -32.73
C ALA A 232 -5.30 8.55 -32.85
N LYS A 233 -5.11 9.06 -34.08
CA LYS A 233 -4.10 10.08 -34.40
C LYS A 233 -4.25 11.39 -33.61
N ASN A 234 -5.46 11.72 -33.18
CA ASN A 234 -5.77 12.92 -32.41
C ASN A 234 -5.81 12.68 -30.89
N LEU A 235 -5.40 11.51 -30.40
CA LEU A 235 -5.26 11.25 -28.98
C LEU A 235 -4.09 12.04 -28.39
N SER A 236 -4.40 12.96 -27.48
CA SER A 236 -3.41 13.77 -26.77
C SER A 236 -3.37 13.37 -25.30
N ILE A 237 -2.33 12.62 -24.91
CA ILE A 237 -2.09 12.26 -23.50
C ILE A 237 -1.92 13.53 -22.66
N GLN A 238 -1.30 14.57 -23.21
CA GLN A 238 -1.08 15.85 -22.53
C GLN A 238 -2.39 16.53 -22.15
N ASP A 239 -3.40 16.51 -23.03
CA ASP A 239 -4.70 17.12 -22.75
C ASP A 239 -5.47 16.35 -21.67
N ILE A 240 -5.31 15.02 -21.64
CA ILE A 240 -5.86 14.18 -20.58
C ILE A 240 -5.19 14.52 -19.24
N LEU A 241 -3.86 14.55 -19.18
CA LEU A 241 -3.10 14.94 -17.98
C LEU A 241 -3.51 16.35 -17.51
N PHE A 242 -3.75 17.27 -18.45
CA PHE A 242 -4.26 18.60 -18.13
C PHE A 242 -5.63 18.59 -17.47
N LYS A 243 -6.55 17.79 -18.01
CA LYS A 243 -7.88 17.60 -17.42
C LYS A 243 -7.83 16.97 -16.03
N LEU A 244 -6.85 16.11 -15.78
CA LEU A 244 -6.60 15.45 -14.49
C LEU A 244 -5.82 16.33 -13.50
N GLN A 245 -5.41 17.54 -13.88
CA GLN A 245 -4.55 18.41 -13.08
C GLN A 245 -3.16 17.82 -12.79
N LEU A 246 -2.71 16.87 -13.60
CA LEU A 246 -1.35 16.31 -13.59
C LEU A 246 -0.44 17.14 -14.50
N ASN A 247 -0.37 18.45 -14.22
CA ASN A 247 0.23 19.45 -15.10
C ASN A 247 1.72 19.69 -14.90
N GLN A 248 2.22 19.40 -13.70
CA GLN A 248 3.64 19.55 -13.40
C GLN A 248 4.43 18.34 -13.91
N SER A 249 5.73 18.53 -14.07
CA SER A 249 6.67 17.44 -14.35
C SER A 249 6.83 16.60 -13.08
N TYR A 250 6.85 15.28 -13.22
CA TYR A 250 7.09 14.34 -12.12
C TYR A 250 8.27 13.42 -12.46
N PRO A 251 9.17 13.09 -11.53
CA PRO A 251 9.94 11.86 -11.69
C PRO A 251 8.96 10.68 -11.75
N VAL A 252 9.26 9.68 -12.57
CA VAL A 252 8.32 8.57 -12.82
C VAL A 252 9.01 7.25 -12.55
N VAL A 253 8.39 6.41 -11.72
CA VAL A 253 8.72 5.00 -11.59
C VAL A 253 7.66 4.18 -12.32
N ASN A 254 8.07 3.40 -13.31
CA ASN A 254 7.19 2.47 -14.01
C ASN A 254 7.47 1.03 -13.59
N LEU A 255 6.45 0.33 -13.08
CA LEU A 255 6.56 -1.09 -12.71
C LEU A 255 6.22 -1.97 -13.92
N ILE A 256 7.19 -2.77 -14.36
CA ILE A 256 7.07 -3.66 -15.51
C ILE A 256 6.90 -5.10 -15.02
N GLY A 257 5.76 -5.71 -15.37
CA GLY A 257 5.48 -7.12 -15.06
C GLY A 257 5.23 -7.42 -13.57
N ALA A 258 4.72 -6.44 -12.81
CA ALA A 258 4.28 -6.66 -11.43
C ALA A 258 2.98 -7.49 -11.43
N LYS A 259 3.07 -8.82 -11.29
CA LYS A 259 1.92 -9.68 -11.01
C LYS A 259 2.27 -10.55 -9.81
N GLU A 260 1.44 -10.45 -8.77
CA GLU A 260 1.45 -11.27 -7.53
C GLU A 260 2.83 -11.74 -7.02
N THR A 261 3.70 -10.81 -6.64
CA THR A 261 4.88 -11.16 -5.84
C THR A 261 4.75 -10.62 -4.43
N ASN A 262 4.92 -11.51 -3.45
CA ASN A 262 4.90 -11.18 -2.01
C ASN A 262 6.20 -10.44 -1.63
N LYS A 263 6.35 -9.22 -2.17
CA LYS A 263 7.55 -8.37 -2.13
C LYS A 263 7.31 -7.15 -1.23
N GLY A 264 6.74 -7.37 -0.04
CA GLY A 264 6.29 -6.29 0.85
C GLY A 264 7.38 -5.24 1.16
N LYS A 265 8.53 -5.67 1.69
CA LYS A 265 9.68 -4.77 1.93
C LYS A 265 10.15 -4.06 0.67
N PHE A 266 10.08 -4.75 -0.46
CA PHE A 266 10.54 -4.21 -1.72
C PHE A 266 9.64 -3.07 -2.22
N TYR A 267 8.33 -3.24 -2.14
CA TYR A 267 7.37 -2.18 -2.45
C TYR A 267 7.43 -1.02 -1.46
N ALA A 268 7.71 -1.28 -0.18
CA ALA A 268 7.97 -0.23 0.80
C ALA A 268 9.16 0.65 0.38
N GLY A 269 10.26 0.05 -0.07
CA GLY A 269 11.43 0.78 -0.57
C GLY A 269 11.13 1.65 -1.80
N ILE A 270 10.37 1.13 -2.78
CA ILE A 270 9.94 1.93 -3.93
C ILE A 270 9.06 3.11 -3.49
N ALA A 271 8.05 2.84 -2.65
CA ALA A 271 7.14 3.88 -2.17
C ALA A 271 7.90 4.96 -1.39
N ARG A 272 8.91 4.58 -0.57
CA ARG A 272 9.81 5.50 0.12
C ARG A 272 10.61 6.37 -0.85
N ALA A 273 11.25 5.77 -1.85
CA ALA A 273 12.00 6.53 -2.87
C ALA A 273 11.10 7.52 -3.62
N CYS A 274 9.89 7.08 -4.00
CA CYS A 274 8.96 7.94 -4.72
C CYS A 274 8.45 9.09 -3.86
N PHE A 275 8.13 8.83 -2.59
CA PHE A 275 7.75 9.86 -1.64
C PHE A 275 8.85 10.92 -1.47
N ASN A 276 10.09 10.50 -1.25
CA ASN A 276 11.23 11.41 -1.03
C ASN A 276 11.61 12.23 -2.27
N THR A 277 11.09 11.89 -3.44
CA THR A 277 11.41 12.56 -4.73
C THR A 277 10.20 13.18 -5.41
N ASP A 278 9.03 13.20 -4.75
CA ASP A 278 7.74 13.59 -5.34
C ASP A 278 7.42 12.82 -6.65
N ALA A 279 7.95 11.60 -6.78
CA ALA A 279 7.73 10.77 -7.96
C ALA A 279 6.32 10.18 -7.98
N VAL A 280 5.84 9.91 -9.19
CA VAL A 280 4.61 9.14 -9.41
C VAL A 280 4.95 7.72 -9.85
N ILE A 281 4.09 6.78 -9.48
CA ILE A 281 4.23 5.38 -9.87
C ILE A 281 3.20 5.05 -10.94
N VAL A 282 3.63 4.35 -11.99
CA VAL A 282 2.78 3.85 -13.07
C VAL A 282 2.85 2.33 -13.11
N ASP A 283 1.70 1.65 -13.12
CA ASP A 283 1.61 0.18 -13.17
C ASP A 283 0.40 -0.31 -14.01
N SER A 284 0.00 -1.57 -13.83
CA SER A 284 -1.07 -2.23 -14.58
C SER A 284 -2.50 -1.94 -14.10
N GLY A 285 -2.71 -1.14 -13.04
CA GLY A 285 -4.05 -0.81 -12.54
C GLY A 285 -4.78 -1.91 -11.76
N ILE A 286 -4.16 -3.10 -11.64
CA ILE A 286 -4.64 -4.26 -10.88
C ILE A 286 -3.78 -4.44 -9.63
N SER A 287 -4.23 -5.28 -8.69
CA SER A 287 -3.53 -5.47 -7.42
C SER A 287 -2.10 -6.00 -7.60
N THR A 288 -1.10 -5.21 -7.16
CA THR A 288 0.31 -5.63 -7.17
C THR A 288 0.89 -5.83 -5.76
N GLY A 289 0.23 -5.29 -4.74
CA GLY A 289 0.67 -5.28 -3.34
C GLY A 289 1.40 -4.00 -2.94
N ILE A 290 1.67 -3.08 -3.88
CA ILE A 290 2.30 -1.78 -3.61
C ILE A 290 1.33 -0.77 -3.00
N GLU A 291 0.02 -0.94 -3.26
CA GLU A 291 -1.08 -0.02 -2.96
C GLU A 291 -1.01 0.47 -1.52
N LYS A 292 -0.89 -0.46 -0.58
CA LYS A 292 -0.84 -0.17 0.85
C LYS A 292 0.33 0.76 1.23
N TYR A 293 1.48 0.62 0.60
CA TYR A 293 2.66 1.46 0.90
C TYR A 293 2.53 2.86 0.28
N VAL A 294 2.01 2.94 -0.95
CA VAL A 294 1.84 4.24 -1.62
C VAL A 294 0.73 5.06 -1.00
N ILE A 295 -0.36 4.40 -0.58
CA ILE A 295 -1.46 5.01 0.17
C ILE A 295 -0.94 5.69 1.43
N ARG A 296 -0.16 4.95 2.24
CA ARG A 296 0.34 5.45 3.52
C ARG A 296 1.24 6.66 3.38
N ARG A 297 1.98 6.75 2.27
CA ARG A 297 2.87 7.86 1.93
C ARG A 297 2.22 8.96 1.10
N GLY A 298 0.98 8.79 0.66
CA GLY A 298 0.35 9.74 -0.26
C GLY A 298 1.00 9.81 -1.65
N VAL A 299 1.70 8.74 -2.07
CA VAL A 299 2.32 8.65 -3.39
C VAL A 299 1.25 8.38 -4.45
N LYS A 300 1.25 9.14 -5.55
CA LYS A 300 0.29 8.94 -6.63
C LYS A 300 0.61 7.65 -7.39
N LEU A 301 -0.30 6.68 -7.31
CA LEU A 301 -0.29 5.47 -8.13
C LEU A 301 -1.25 5.63 -9.31
N ILE A 302 -0.75 5.37 -10.52
CA ILE A 302 -1.47 5.51 -11.80
C ILE A 302 -1.51 4.17 -12.52
N GLY A 303 -2.71 3.61 -12.67
CA GLY A 303 -2.93 2.33 -13.32
C GLY A 303 -3.19 2.49 -14.81
N VAL A 304 -2.63 1.61 -15.64
CA VAL A 304 -2.93 1.54 -17.08
C VAL A 304 -3.29 0.11 -17.43
N ALA A 305 -4.53 -0.10 -17.90
CA ALA A 305 -5.05 -1.43 -18.15
C ALA A 305 -5.91 -1.53 -19.42
N PRO A 306 -6.00 -2.69 -20.07
CA PRO A 306 -7.01 -2.96 -21.10
C PRO A 306 -8.41 -2.98 -20.46
N GLU A 307 -9.37 -2.23 -21.00
CA GLU A 307 -10.70 -2.13 -20.37
C GLU A 307 -11.42 -3.48 -20.30
N GLN A 308 -11.31 -4.31 -21.34
CA GLN A 308 -12.01 -5.61 -21.40
C GLN A 308 -11.41 -6.67 -20.49
N GLU A 309 -10.19 -6.47 -20.00
CA GLU A 309 -9.49 -7.46 -19.16
C GLU A 309 -9.63 -7.19 -17.67
N VAL A 310 -10.06 -6.00 -17.28
CA VAL A 310 -10.22 -5.65 -15.87
C VAL A 310 -11.65 -5.83 -15.37
N LYS A 311 -11.76 -6.12 -14.08
CA LYS A 311 -13.04 -6.15 -13.36
C LYS A 311 -13.15 -4.94 -12.44
N TYR A 312 -14.37 -4.45 -12.30
CA TYR A 312 -14.66 -3.42 -11.32
C TYR A 312 -14.90 -4.08 -9.95
N PRO A 313 -14.38 -3.48 -8.87
CA PRO A 313 -14.48 -4.02 -7.52
C PRO A 313 -15.92 -4.19 -7.07
N ASN A 314 -16.22 -5.35 -6.48
CA ASN A 314 -17.54 -5.71 -5.99
C ASN A 314 -17.47 -6.16 -4.53
N GLN A 315 -18.27 -5.54 -3.65
CA GLN A 315 -18.27 -5.76 -2.19
C GLN A 315 -18.63 -7.19 -1.74
N SER A 316 -19.16 -8.02 -2.64
CA SER A 316 -20.03 -9.14 -2.26
C SER A 316 -19.35 -10.51 -2.11
N THR A 317 -18.09 -10.68 -2.48
CA THR A 317 -17.51 -12.05 -2.61
C THR A 317 -16.45 -12.42 -1.60
N GLY A 318 -15.81 -11.47 -0.90
CA GLY A 318 -14.63 -11.73 -0.04
C GLY A 318 -13.40 -12.28 -0.79
N PHE A 319 -13.58 -12.69 -2.05
CA PHE A 319 -12.57 -13.05 -3.03
C PHE A 319 -12.26 -11.83 -3.90
N ILE A 320 -10.99 -11.40 -3.89
CA ILE A 320 -10.48 -10.34 -4.76
C ILE A 320 -10.05 -11.00 -6.06
N ASP A 321 -10.65 -10.61 -7.17
CA ASP A 321 -10.26 -11.13 -8.48
C ASP A 321 -8.86 -10.58 -8.88
N PRO A 322 -7.94 -11.42 -9.41
CA PRO A 322 -6.61 -10.97 -9.79
C PRO A 322 -6.59 -9.91 -10.89
N TYR A 323 -7.71 -9.73 -11.61
CA TYR A 323 -7.88 -8.67 -12.62
C TYR A 323 -8.80 -7.55 -12.15
N GLU A 324 -9.15 -7.51 -10.86
CA GLU A 324 -9.88 -6.41 -10.26
C GLU A 324 -9.00 -5.15 -10.20
N ILE A 325 -9.59 -4.01 -10.57
CA ILE A 325 -8.96 -2.70 -10.38
C ILE A 325 -8.70 -2.48 -8.89
N SER A 326 -7.45 -2.22 -8.52
CA SER A 326 -7.10 -2.08 -7.09
C SER A 326 -7.40 -0.69 -6.54
N ASN A 327 -7.82 -0.67 -5.27
CA ASN A 327 -8.29 0.52 -4.55
C ASN A 327 -7.17 1.51 -4.11
N GLY A 328 -5.91 1.22 -4.43
CA GLY A 328 -4.77 2.10 -4.16
C GLY A 328 -4.48 3.13 -5.26
N HIS A 329 -5.13 2.99 -6.41
CA HIS A 329 -4.90 3.89 -7.53
C HIS A 329 -5.57 5.25 -7.34
N THR A 330 -4.82 6.32 -7.60
CA THR A 330 -5.37 7.68 -7.67
C THR A 330 -5.97 7.99 -9.04
N HIS A 331 -5.40 7.38 -10.09
CA HIS A 331 -5.81 7.55 -11.48
C HIS A 331 -5.74 6.20 -12.20
N ILE A 332 -6.71 5.88 -13.05
CA ILE A 332 -6.77 4.63 -13.81
C ILE A 332 -7.09 4.96 -15.25
N PHE A 333 -6.28 4.48 -16.18
CA PHE A 333 -6.48 4.60 -17.62
C PHE A 333 -6.92 3.24 -18.17
N LEU A 334 -8.18 3.16 -18.59
CA LEU A 334 -8.74 2.00 -19.28
C LEU A 334 -8.69 2.21 -20.78
N LEU A 335 -8.00 1.31 -21.46
CA LEU A 335 -7.64 1.42 -22.85
C LEU A 335 -8.50 0.49 -23.71
N ASN A 336 -9.05 1.04 -24.79
CA ASN A 336 -9.66 0.30 -25.89
C ASN A 336 -8.98 0.63 -27.21
N ASN A 337 -9.29 -0.18 -28.21
CA ASN A 337 -8.92 0.05 -29.59
C ASN A 337 -10.09 -0.37 -30.49
N LYS A 338 -10.30 0.36 -31.60
CA LYS A 338 -11.41 0.08 -32.52
C LYS A 338 -11.15 -1.09 -33.46
N GLU A 339 -9.88 -1.37 -33.77
CA GLU A 339 -9.48 -2.36 -34.77
C GLU A 339 -9.06 -3.69 -34.14
N LYS A 340 -8.50 -3.66 -32.92
CA LYS A 340 -8.03 -4.85 -32.21
C LYS A 340 -8.57 -4.89 -30.78
N MET A 341 -8.78 -6.10 -30.27
CA MET A 341 -9.04 -6.29 -28.84
C MET A 341 -7.77 -5.94 -28.06
N MET A 342 -7.91 -5.05 -27.07
CA MET A 342 -6.81 -4.74 -26.17
C MET A 342 -6.66 -5.87 -25.16
N VAL A 343 -5.42 -6.31 -24.95
CA VAL A 343 -5.05 -7.32 -23.97
C VAL A 343 -3.80 -6.90 -23.21
N PHE A 344 -3.58 -7.44 -22.01
CA PHE A 344 -2.39 -7.13 -21.21
C PHE A 344 -1.10 -7.39 -22.00
N GLY A 345 -0.15 -6.47 -21.91
CA GLY A 345 1.06 -6.38 -22.74
C GLY A 345 0.95 -5.45 -23.96
N LEU A 346 -0.26 -5.19 -24.49
CA LEU A 346 -0.45 -4.23 -25.59
C LEU A 346 -0.53 -2.77 -25.10
N GLU A 347 -0.98 -2.55 -23.87
CA GLU A 347 -1.01 -1.25 -23.20
C GLU A 347 0.38 -0.66 -22.98
N GLY A 348 1.44 -1.47 -23.00
CA GLY A 348 2.82 -1.07 -22.72
C GLY A 348 3.28 0.12 -23.56
N VAL A 349 2.84 0.23 -24.82
CA VAL A 349 3.17 1.38 -25.69
C VAL A 349 2.56 2.67 -25.14
N PHE A 350 1.27 2.64 -24.79
CA PHE A 350 0.59 3.80 -24.19
C PHE A 350 1.20 4.15 -22.83
N LYS A 351 1.46 3.14 -22.00
CA LYS A 351 2.00 3.30 -20.64
C LYS A 351 3.38 3.98 -20.64
N ILE A 352 4.29 3.60 -21.54
CA ILE A 352 5.61 4.25 -21.67
C ILE A 352 5.46 5.69 -22.18
N ASN A 353 4.54 5.96 -23.11
CA ASN A 353 4.26 7.32 -23.56
C ASN A 353 3.65 8.19 -22.44
N LEU A 354 2.78 7.61 -21.61
CA LEU A 354 2.25 8.26 -20.42
C LEU A 354 3.36 8.64 -19.44
N CYS A 355 4.30 7.72 -19.17
CA CYS A 355 5.46 8.01 -18.32
C CYS A 355 6.28 9.19 -18.85
N LYS A 356 6.55 9.23 -20.17
CA LYS A 356 7.25 10.35 -20.81
C LYS A 356 6.49 11.68 -20.62
N LYS A 357 5.18 11.69 -20.84
CA LYS A 357 4.37 12.91 -20.69
C LYS A 357 4.24 13.40 -19.24
N LEU A 358 4.18 12.49 -18.27
CA LEU A 358 4.26 12.83 -16.85
C LEU A 358 5.61 13.46 -16.49
N ALA A 359 6.71 12.93 -17.04
CA ALA A 359 8.05 13.44 -16.83
C ALA A 359 8.33 14.79 -17.52
N GLU A 360 7.76 15.00 -18.71
CA GLU A 360 7.81 16.28 -19.43
C GLU A 360 7.01 17.35 -18.69
N GLY A 361 5.80 17.02 -18.21
CA GLY A 361 4.87 17.99 -17.64
C GLY A 361 4.41 19.02 -18.68
N ARG A 362 3.91 20.18 -18.23
CA ARG A 362 3.52 21.28 -19.12
C ARG A 362 4.75 22.08 -19.57
N LEU A 363 4.86 22.33 -20.88
CA LEU A 363 5.83 23.27 -21.43
C LEU A 363 5.73 24.65 -20.75
N ALA A 364 6.83 25.11 -20.16
CA ALA A 364 6.93 26.48 -19.64
C ALA A 364 6.78 27.48 -20.80
N LYS A 365 6.24 28.68 -20.51
CA LYS A 365 6.05 29.76 -21.52
C LYS A 365 7.34 30.14 -22.25
N ASN A 366 8.51 29.78 -21.71
CA ASN A 366 9.82 30.15 -22.19
C ASN A 366 10.52 29.01 -22.98
N GLY A 367 9.84 27.89 -23.22
CA GLY A 367 10.30 26.81 -24.10
C GLY A 367 11.45 25.94 -23.60
N GLN A 368 12.04 26.22 -22.43
CA GLN A 368 13.11 25.41 -21.84
C GLN A 368 12.74 24.90 -20.45
N ARG A 369 12.63 23.58 -20.34
CA ARG A 369 12.79 22.81 -19.10
C ARG A 369 13.26 21.41 -19.46
N GLU A 370 14.15 20.84 -18.67
CA GLU A 370 14.56 19.45 -18.81
C GLU A 370 13.45 18.53 -18.29
N SER A 371 13.12 17.49 -19.05
CA SER A 371 12.24 16.41 -18.59
C SER A 371 12.81 15.79 -17.32
N LEU A 372 11.95 15.50 -16.34
CA LEU A 372 12.37 14.72 -15.18
C LEU A 372 12.60 13.26 -15.56
N LYS A 373 13.19 12.49 -14.64
CA LYS A 373 13.65 11.12 -14.90
C LYS A 373 12.48 10.14 -14.96
N VAL A 374 12.58 9.20 -15.89
CA VAL A 374 11.73 8.00 -15.93
C VAL A 374 12.61 6.80 -15.64
N VAL A 375 12.25 6.02 -14.63
CA VAL A 375 12.96 4.81 -14.20
C VAL A 375 12.00 3.64 -14.31
N HIS A 376 12.46 2.55 -14.92
CA HIS A 376 11.68 1.33 -15.04
C HIS A 376 12.17 0.31 -14.01
N ILE A 377 11.25 -0.37 -13.33
CA ILE A 377 11.58 -1.46 -12.42
C ILE A 377 10.99 -2.74 -12.97
N LEU A 378 11.87 -3.65 -13.37
CA LEU A 378 11.51 -4.94 -13.95
C LEU A 378 11.30 -5.99 -12.85
N LEU A 379 10.07 -6.48 -12.78
CA LEU A 379 9.61 -7.50 -11.83
C LEU A 379 9.17 -8.80 -12.49
N GLY A 380 8.99 -8.75 -13.82
CA GLY A 380 8.20 -9.68 -14.62
C GLY A 380 8.46 -11.18 -14.43
N GLU A 381 7.36 -11.89 -14.14
CA GLU A 381 7.28 -13.36 -14.01
C GLU A 381 6.81 -14.07 -15.29
N GLN A 382 6.20 -13.35 -16.25
CA GLN A 382 5.64 -13.91 -17.50
C GLN A 382 5.94 -13.04 -18.73
N GLU A 383 5.98 -13.62 -19.94
CA GLU A 383 6.53 -12.97 -21.15
C GLU A 383 5.73 -11.76 -21.70
N GLY A 384 4.50 -11.51 -21.22
CA GLY A 384 3.64 -10.43 -21.74
C GLY A 384 4.20 -9.00 -21.59
N PHE A 385 5.17 -8.79 -20.70
CA PHE A 385 5.79 -7.48 -20.49
C PHE A 385 6.86 -7.13 -21.54
N LEU A 386 7.29 -8.06 -22.41
CA LEU A 386 8.42 -7.84 -23.32
C LEU A 386 8.21 -6.66 -24.27
N ASN A 387 6.97 -6.40 -24.67
CA ASN A 387 6.62 -5.22 -25.47
C ASN A 387 6.85 -3.92 -24.68
N GLU A 388 6.38 -3.85 -23.43
CA GLU A 388 6.63 -2.71 -22.55
C GLU A 388 8.12 -2.50 -22.29
N LEU A 389 8.87 -3.59 -22.05
CA LEU A 389 10.31 -3.54 -21.86
C LEU A 389 11.04 -3.05 -23.13
N GLN A 390 10.61 -3.49 -24.32
CA GLN A 390 11.17 -3.01 -25.58
C GLN A 390 10.98 -1.50 -25.73
N GLN A 391 9.80 -0.98 -25.37
CA GLN A 391 9.53 0.46 -25.41
C GLN A 391 10.39 1.26 -24.42
N ALA A 392 10.65 0.71 -23.22
CA ALA A 392 11.57 1.30 -22.25
C ALA A 392 13.02 1.36 -22.79
N VAL A 393 13.50 0.28 -23.42
CA VAL A 393 14.82 0.24 -24.08
C VAL A 393 14.91 1.26 -25.21
N MET A 394 13.88 1.34 -26.06
CA MET A 394 13.82 2.31 -27.16
C MET A 394 13.78 3.76 -26.66
N ALA A 395 13.25 4.00 -25.46
CA ALA A 395 13.24 5.30 -24.81
C ALA A 395 14.59 5.69 -24.19
N ASN A 396 15.59 4.81 -24.21
CA ASN A 396 16.88 5.01 -23.56
C ASN A 396 16.77 5.29 -22.04
N HIS A 397 15.75 4.73 -21.40
CA HIS A 397 15.53 4.90 -19.96
C HIS A 397 16.25 3.81 -19.15
N PRO A 398 16.70 4.11 -17.92
CA PRO A 398 17.26 3.12 -17.02
C PRO A 398 16.23 2.07 -16.59
N ILE A 399 16.65 0.81 -16.56
CA ILE A 399 15.83 -0.34 -16.15
C ILE A 399 16.51 -1.04 -14.97
N ILE A 400 15.94 -0.90 -13.79
CA ILE A 400 16.36 -1.61 -12.58
C ILE A 400 15.80 -3.03 -12.63
N VAL A 401 16.66 -4.03 -12.53
CA VAL A 401 16.29 -5.44 -12.48
C VAL A 401 16.36 -5.94 -11.05
N ILE A 402 15.28 -6.56 -10.59
CA ILE A 402 15.14 -7.06 -9.22
C ILE A 402 15.08 -8.57 -9.26
N LYS A 403 15.85 -9.23 -8.41
CA LYS A 403 15.88 -10.69 -8.32
C LYS A 403 14.51 -11.26 -7.91
N GLY A 404 14.25 -12.52 -8.27
CA GLY A 404 13.09 -13.27 -7.80
C GLY A 404 12.03 -13.55 -8.85
N SER A 405 12.37 -13.45 -10.14
CA SER A 405 11.58 -14.03 -11.23
C SER A 405 12.50 -14.81 -12.17
N PRO A 406 12.02 -15.84 -12.89
CA PRO A 406 12.89 -16.64 -13.76
C PRO A 406 13.70 -15.82 -14.78
N LEU A 407 13.08 -14.79 -15.38
CA LEU A 407 13.75 -13.91 -16.34
C LEU A 407 14.73 -12.95 -15.66
N CYS A 408 14.37 -12.37 -14.51
CA CYS A 408 15.28 -11.51 -13.76
C CYS A 408 16.47 -12.31 -13.20
N ASP A 409 16.25 -13.54 -12.75
CA ASP A 409 17.30 -14.42 -12.23
C ASP A 409 18.28 -14.81 -13.34
N GLN A 410 17.80 -15.04 -14.57
CA GLN A 410 18.67 -15.23 -15.73
C GLN A 410 19.52 -13.99 -16.04
N TYR A 411 18.99 -12.79 -15.85
CA TYR A 411 19.78 -11.57 -15.98
C TYR A 411 20.97 -11.58 -15.02
N PHE A 412 20.77 -11.92 -13.73
CA PHE A 412 21.85 -11.98 -12.75
C PHE A 412 22.86 -13.10 -13.03
N GLN A 413 22.40 -14.27 -13.49
CA GLN A 413 23.30 -15.38 -13.86
C GLN A 413 24.23 -15.02 -15.02
N ASN A 414 23.77 -14.15 -15.92
CA ASN A 414 24.42 -13.82 -17.17
C ASN A 414 25.07 -12.43 -17.20
N TYR A 415 24.95 -11.66 -16.11
CA TYR A 415 25.34 -10.25 -16.05
C TYR A 415 26.79 -9.97 -16.50
N ASN A 416 27.71 -10.89 -16.19
CA ASN A 416 29.13 -10.77 -16.54
C ASN A 416 29.51 -11.49 -17.85
N ASN A 417 28.54 -12.00 -18.61
CA ASN A 417 28.80 -12.77 -19.83
C ASN A 417 28.05 -12.16 -21.03
N PRO A 418 28.73 -11.35 -21.88
CA PRO A 418 28.10 -10.73 -23.05
C PRO A 418 27.61 -11.74 -24.10
N HIS A 419 28.16 -12.97 -24.07
CA HIS A 419 27.78 -14.08 -24.95
C HIS A 419 26.77 -15.04 -24.29
N ALA A 420 26.21 -14.68 -23.14
CA ALA A 420 25.23 -15.51 -22.46
C ALA A 420 24.03 -15.88 -23.33
N ASN A 421 23.66 -17.15 -23.29
CA ASN A 421 22.44 -17.65 -23.90
C ASN A 421 21.28 -17.50 -22.89
N TYR A 422 20.46 -16.47 -23.08
CA TYR A 422 19.19 -16.34 -22.38
C TYR A 422 18.20 -17.38 -22.92
N SER A 423 17.36 -17.95 -22.05
CA SER A 423 16.35 -18.90 -22.52
C SER A 423 15.32 -18.22 -23.42
N ASN A 424 15.04 -16.94 -23.16
CA ASN A 424 14.25 -16.08 -24.04
C ASN A 424 15.19 -15.20 -24.87
N ALA A 425 15.27 -15.47 -26.17
CA ALA A 425 16.16 -14.75 -27.09
C ALA A 425 15.82 -13.26 -27.20
N SER A 426 14.52 -12.90 -27.20
CA SER A 426 14.06 -11.52 -27.26
C SER A 426 14.50 -10.74 -26.03
N PHE A 427 14.33 -11.31 -24.84
CA PHE A 427 14.81 -10.71 -23.60
C PHE A 427 16.34 -10.50 -23.63
N GLY A 428 17.11 -11.50 -24.03
CA GLY A 428 18.56 -11.37 -24.16
C GLY A 428 19.00 -10.33 -25.19
N GLN A 429 18.22 -10.08 -26.24
CA GLN A 429 18.48 -8.99 -27.19
C GLN A 429 18.19 -7.62 -26.56
N LEU A 430 17.12 -7.50 -25.76
CA LEU A 430 16.79 -6.26 -25.05
C LEU A 430 17.86 -5.91 -24.02
N VAL A 431 18.30 -6.88 -23.21
CA VAL A 431 19.36 -6.68 -22.22
C VAL A 431 20.64 -6.14 -22.84
N ARG A 432 21.04 -6.66 -24.02
CA ARG A 432 22.25 -6.19 -24.73
C ARG A 432 22.13 -4.78 -25.32
N LYS A 433 20.91 -4.28 -25.53
CA LYS A 433 20.65 -2.98 -26.16
C LYS A 433 20.29 -1.87 -25.18
N GLY A 434 19.75 -2.22 -24.01
CA GLY A 434 19.25 -1.26 -23.03
C GLY A 434 20.20 -1.02 -21.85
N HIS A 435 19.79 -0.08 -21.01
CA HIS A 435 20.50 0.29 -19.79
C HIS A 435 19.91 -0.47 -18.59
N PHE A 436 20.41 -1.67 -18.34
CA PHE A 436 19.94 -2.52 -17.25
C PHE A 436 20.87 -2.42 -16.03
N TYR A 437 20.28 -2.37 -14.85
CA TYR A 437 20.99 -2.20 -13.57
C TYR A 437 20.46 -3.20 -12.55
N GLY A 438 21.30 -4.15 -12.12
CA GLY A 438 20.89 -5.19 -11.20
C GLY A 438 20.95 -4.73 -9.74
N LEU A 439 19.86 -4.92 -8.99
CA LEU A 439 19.84 -4.78 -7.55
C LEU A 439 19.64 -6.15 -6.88
N ASN A 440 20.67 -6.61 -6.16
CA ASN A 440 20.68 -7.91 -5.50
C ASN A 440 20.00 -7.90 -4.11
N SER A 441 19.79 -6.72 -3.53
CA SER A 441 19.16 -6.58 -2.21
C SER A 441 17.63 -6.54 -2.33
N LEU A 442 16.97 -7.18 -1.37
CA LEU A 442 15.53 -7.07 -1.14
C LEU A 442 15.20 -6.25 0.11
N ASP A 443 16.22 -5.64 0.72
CA ASP A 443 16.04 -4.72 1.85
C ASP A 443 15.41 -3.41 1.37
N SER A 444 14.44 -2.90 2.15
CA SER A 444 13.68 -1.72 1.75
C SER A 444 14.54 -0.47 1.68
N GLU A 445 15.58 -0.36 2.50
CA GLU A 445 16.48 0.80 2.51
C GLU A 445 17.39 0.81 1.29
N ASP A 446 17.99 -0.34 0.96
CA ASP A 446 18.81 -0.48 -0.25
C ASP A 446 18.01 -0.15 -1.52
N ILE A 447 16.76 -0.63 -1.59
CA ILE A 447 15.86 -0.33 -2.71
C ILE A 447 15.54 1.15 -2.77
N ALA A 448 15.23 1.77 -1.63
CA ALA A 448 14.90 3.18 -1.57
C ALA A 448 16.07 4.04 -2.06
N GLN A 449 17.29 3.78 -1.56
CA GLN A 449 18.49 4.50 -1.96
C GLN A 449 18.81 4.29 -3.45
N TYR A 450 18.69 3.06 -3.94
CA TYR A 450 18.97 2.75 -5.34
C TYR A 450 17.99 3.41 -6.30
N VAL A 451 16.68 3.31 -6.04
CA VAL A 451 15.65 3.95 -6.87
C VAL A 451 15.78 5.48 -6.79
N HIS A 452 16.02 6.04 -5.60
CA HIS A 452 16.26 7.47 -5.41
C HIS A 452 17.44 7.96 -6.25
N PHE A 453 18.55 7.23 -6.28
CA PHE A 453 19.73 7.56 -7.10
C PHE A 453 19.38 7.69 -8.58
N PHE A 454 18.59 6.76 -9.14
CA PHE A 454 18.16 6.83 -10.54
C PHE A 454 17.19 7.99 -10.81
N LEU A 455 16.34 8.34 -9.86
CA LEU A 455 15.40 9.46 -10.00
C LEU A 455 16.08 10.84 -9.91
N THR A 456 17.23 10.95 -9.25
CA THR A 456 17.82 12.26 -8.88
C THR A 456 19.21 12.53 -9.45
N VAL A 457 20.09 11.52 -9.53
CA VAL A 457 21.53 11.74 -9.78
C VAL A 457 21.96 11.32 -11.18
N THR A 458 21.30 10.32 -11.78
CA THR A 458 21.82 9.73 -13.03
C THR A 458 21.81 10.73 -14.20
N PRO A 459 22.93 10.94 -14.91
CA PRO A 459 22.94 11.79 -16.10
C PRO A 459 22.04 11.21 -17.20
N TYR A 460 21.45 12.08 -18.03
CA TYR A 460 20.91 11.62 -19.31
C TYR A 460 22.11 11.47 -20.25
N ASN A 461 22.43 10.22 -20.60
CA ASN A 461 23.55 9.75 -21.45
C ASN A 461 24.81 9.32 -20.70
#